data_AF-A0AAD6ZL21-F1
#
_entry.id   AF-A0AAD6ZL21-F1
#
_cell.length_a   1.000
_cell.length_b   1.000
_cell.length_c   1.000
_cell.angle_alpha   90.00
_cell.angle_beta   90.00
_cell.angle_gamma   90.00
#
_symmetry.space_group_name_H-M   'P 1'
#
loop_
_entity.id
_entity.type
_entity.pdbx_description
1 polymer ?
#
loop_
_entity_poly.entity_id
_entity_poly.type
_entity_poly.pdbx_seq_one_letter_code
_entity_poly.pdbx_strand_id
1 'polypeptide(L)'
;LVTPTHTIPASESAKYLGLAMDRQLRWREQVEQAIKTGTKAVMAINRLTRPTFGLPHQFVRQLYRSIVVPKMEYGLCVWYSPVYSTGRKHRKRSVGFVTRLGKVQNLACHLITGAFRTTPVDALNYLAHIPP
;
A
#
# COMPACT_ATOMS: atom_id res chain seq x y z
N LEU A 1 -7.78 27.14 11.63
CA LEU A 1 -8.98 26.85 12.45
C LEU A 1 -8.68 27.37 13.84
N VAL A 2 -9.28 28.49 14.22
CA VAL A 2 -9.03 29.16 15.50
C VAL A 2 -10.13 28.74 16.46
N THR A 3 -9.81 27.85 17.39
CA THR A 3 -10.57 27.67 18.62
C THR A 3 -10.04 28.65 19.67
N PRO A 4 -10.89 29.33 20.44
CA PRO A 4 -10.55 30.57 21.15
C PRO A 4 -9.50 30.50 22.27
N THR A 5 -8.95 29.34 22.62
CA THR A 5 -8.03 29.21 23.78
C THR A 5 -6.79 28.34 23.56
N HIS A 6 -6.51 27.83 22.35
CA HIS A 6 -5.30 27.04 22.11
C HIS A 6 -4.69 27.31 20.73
N THR A 7 -3.55 28.00 20.71
CA THR A 7 -2.76 28.21 19.48
C THR A 7 -1.94 26.95 19.21
N ILE A 8 -2.39 26.14 18.26
CA ILE A 8 -1.64 24.96 17.82
C ILE A 8 -0.56 25.43 16.83
N PRO A 9 0.74 25.26 17.12
CA PRO A 9 1.80 25.62 16.17
C PRO A 9 1.65 24.76 14.91
N ALA A 10 1.81 25.38 13.74
CA ALA A 10 1.70 24.69 12.46
C ALA A 10 2.87 23.71 12.28
N SER A 11 2.65 22.45 12.68
CA SER A 11 3.57 21.34 12.40
C SER A 11 3.59 21.05 10.89
N GLU A 12 4.76 20.70 10.35
CA GLU A 12 4.91 20.38 8.92
C GLU A 12 4.15 19.11 8.52
N SER A 13 4.02 18.16 9.44
CA SER A 13 3.14 17.00 9.31
C SER A 13 2.26 16.84 10.54
N ALA A 14 0.98 16.55 10.31
CA ALA A 14 -0.02 16.30 11.34
C ALA A 14 -0.66 14.92 11.10
N LYS A 15 -0.82 14.13 12.17
CA LYS A 15 -1.57 12.86 12.09
C LYS A 15 -3.05 13.14 12.34
N TYR A 16 -3.89 12.79 11.39
CA TYR A 16 -5.34 12.88 11.52
C TYR A 16 -5.97 11.54 11.13
N LEU A 17 -6.73 10.93 12.04
CA LEU A 17 -7.35 9.61 11.86
C LEU A 17 -6.37 8.51 11.42
N GLY A 18 -5.09 8.61 11.82
CA GLY A 18 -4.05 7.67 11.40
C GLY A 18 -3.42 7.95 10.02
N LEU A 19 -3.84 9.01 9.34
CA LEU A 19 -3.22 9.52 8.11
C LEU A 19 -2.22 10.63 8.44
N ALA A 20 -1.01 10.56 7.88
CA ALA A 20 -0.02 11.63 7.93
C ALA A 20 -0.35 12.68 6.85
N MET A 21 -0.88 13.82 7.28
CA MET A 21 -1.17 14.98 6.43
C MET A 21 0.02 15.94 6.47
N ASP A 22 0.63 16.15 5.30
CA ASP A 22 1.65 17.20 5.10
C ASP A 22 0.92 18.54 4.86
N ARG A 23 1.46 19.65 5.37
CA ARG A 23 0.96 21.01 5.13
C ARG A 23 0.78 21.34 3.64
N GLN A 24 1.57 20.73 2.76
CA GLN A 24 1.43 20.87 1.31
C GLN A 24 0.63 19.78 0.61
N LEU A 25 -0.06 18.92 1.37
CA LEU A 25 -0.88 17.81 0.87
C LEU A 25 -0.11 16.91 -0.13
N ARG A 26 1.20 16.73 0.08
CA ARG A 26 2.06 15.97 -0.84
C ARG A 26 1.94 14.46 -0.65
N TRP A 27 1.38 14.01 0.48
CA TRP A 27 1.06 12.61 0.82
C TRP A 27 2.22 11.60 0.72
N ARG A 28 3.47 12.07 0.60
CA ARG A 28 4.66 11.20 0.43
C ARG A 28 4.91 10.34 1.66
N GLU A 29 4.85 10.95 2.83
CA GLU A 29 5.03 10.27 4.12
C GLU A 29 3.96 9.21 4.33
N GLN A 30 2.71 9.50 3.95
CA GLN A 30 1.61 8.55 4.04
C GLN A 30 1.83 7.33 3.14
N VAL A 31 2.25 7.54 1.89
CA VAL A 31 2.53 6.44 0.96
C VAL A 31 3.70 5.60 1.44
N GLU A 32 4.76 6.22 1.96
CA GLU A 32 5.89 5.49 2.53
C GLU A 32 5.50 4.68 3.77
N GLN A 33 4.65 5.24 4.64
CA GLN A 33 4.09 4.53 5.78
C GLN A 33 3.26 3.32 5.33
N ALA A 34 2.39 3.49 4.32
CA ALA A 34 1.56 2.41 3.76
C ALA A 34 2.43 1.29 3.13
N ILE A 35 3.50 1.66 2.42
CA ILE A 35 4.47 0.69 1.87
C ILE A 35 5.17 -0.05 3.02
N LYS A 36 5.61 0.66 4.06
CA LYS A 36 6.30 0.06 5.21
C LYS A 36 5.40 -0.90 5.99
N THR A 37 4.14 -0.54 6.22
CA THR A 37 3.17 -1.43 6.88
C THR A 37 2.79 -2.60 5.99
N GLY A 38 2.58 -2.37 4.69
CA GLY A 38 2.29 -3.42 3.70
C GLY A 38 3.43 -4.44 3.59
N THR A 39 4.66 -3.98 3.40
CA THR A 39 5.86 -4.84 3.34
C THR A 39 6.08 -5.61 4.64
N LYS A 40 5.93 -4.97 5.81
CA LYS A 40 6.03 -5.65 7.11
C LYS A 40 4.98 -6.76 7.23
N ALA A 41 3.74 -6.51 6.79
CA ALA A 41 2.69 -7.51 6.80
C ALA A 41 3.01 -8.67 5.86
N VAL A 42 3.44 -8.41 4.62
CA VAL A 42 3.86 -9.45 3.66
C VAL A 42 5.03 -10.28 4.20
N MET A 43 6.02 -9.65 4.84
CA MET A 43 7.13 -10.37 5.48
C MET A 43 6.68 -11.25 6.66
N ALA A 44 5.69 -10.80 7.44
CA ALA A 44 5.10 -11.60 8.51
C ALA A 44 4.37 -12.82 7.93
N ILE A 45 3.59 -12.63 6.86
CA ILE A 45 2.95 -13.74 6.12
C ILE A 45 4.02 -14.70 5.61
N ASN A 46 5.10 -14.20 5.00
CA ASN A 46 6.18 -15.04 4.48
C ASN A 46 6.82 -15.89 5.58
N ARG A 47 7.00 -15.33 6.78
CA ARG A 47 7.52 -16.08 7.92
C ARG A 47 6.56 -17.20 8.37
N LEU A 48 5.25 -16.99 8.26
CA LEU A 48 4.23 -18.01 8.56
C LEU A 48 4.18 -19.10 7.49
N THR A 49 4.36 -18.76 6.22
CA THR A 49 4.30 -19.70 5.08
C THR A 49 5.57 -20.55 4.93
N ARG A 50 6.63 -20.30 5.69
CA ARG A 50 7.89 -21.06 5.61
C ARG A 50 7.64 -22.58 5.75
N PRO A 51 8.51 -23.42 5.15
CA PRO A 51 8.29 -24.86 4.96
C PRO A 51 8.01 -25.69 6.21
N THR A 52 8.15 -25.12 7.41
CA THR A 52 7.69 -25.74 8.66
C THR A 52 6.17 -25.95 8.70
N PHE A 53 5.37 -25.15 7.98
CA PHE A 53 3.90 -25.19 8.09
C PHE A 53 3.14 -25.50 6.79
N GLY A 54 3.81 -25.65 5.64
CA GLY A 54 3.18 -26.13 4.40
C GLY A 54 1.87 -25.43 4.01
N LEU A 55 1.74 -24.14 4.30
CA LEU A 55 0.45 -23.45 4.24
C LEU A 55 -0.06 -23.41 2.79
N PRO A 56 -1.28 -23.89 2.49
CA PRO A 56 -1.83 -23.84 1.15
C PRO A 56 -1.93 -22.40 0.62
N HIS A 57 -1.63 -22.22 -0.67
CA HIS A 57 -1.65 -20.93 -1.38
C HIS A 57 -2.95 -20.14 -1.16
N GLN A 58 -4.08 -20.84 -0.98
CA GLN A 58 -5.40 -20.24 -0.73
C GLN A 58 -5.46 -19.45 0.59
N PHE A 59 -4.86 -19.97 1.66
CA PHE A 59 -4.84 -19.30 2.97
C PHE A 59 -3.90 -18.10 2.97
N VAL A 60 -2.76 -18.20 2.28
CA VAL A 60 -1.83 -17.08 2.10
C VAL A 60 -2.52 -15.93 1.37
N ARG A 61 -3.28 -16.25 0.31
CA ARG A 61 -4.10 -15.28 -0.43
C ARG A 61 -5.16 -14.63 0.45
N GLN A 62 -5.85 -15.42 1.27
CA GLN A 62 -6.87 -14.91 2.19
C GLN A 62 -6.26 -13.95 3.23
N LEU A 63 -5.07 -14.28 3.74
CA LEU A 63 -4.36 -13.44 4.70
C LEU A 63 -3.90 -12.12 4.07
N TYR A 64 -3.43 -12.17 2.82
CA TYR A 64 -3.10 -10.96 2.06
C TYR A 64 -4.33 -10.06 1.87
N ARG A 65 -5.45 -10.60 1.40
CA ARG A 65 -6.68 -9.81 1.14
C ARG A 65 -7.31 -9.25 2.42
N SER A 66 -7.26 -10.00 3.52
CA SER A 66 -7.88 -9.57 4.79
C SER A 66 -7.02 -8.59 5.60
N ILE A 67 -5.70 -8.65 5.49
CA ILE A 67 -4.80 -7.82 6.32
C ILE A 67 -4.10 -6.74 5.51
N VAL A 68 -3.49 -7.13 4.38
CA VAL A 68 -2.56 -6.26 3.67
C VAL A 68 -3.30 -5.24 2.82
N VAL A 69 -4.32 -5.67 2.08
CA VAL A 69 -5.15 -4.81 1.23
C VAL A 69 -5.80 -3.67 2.04
N PRO A 70 -6.58 -3.90 3.11
CA PRO A 70 -7.21 -2.80 3.84
C PRO A 70 -6.20 -1.86 4.52
N LYS A 71 -5.02 -2.36 4.89
CA LYS A 71 -3.95 -1.52 5.46
C LYS A 71 -3.29 -0.60 4.42
N MET A 72 -3.15 -1.08 3.18
CA MET A 72 -2.57 -0.28 2.09
C MET A 72 -3.60 0.68 1.46
N GLU A 73 -4.86 0.26 1.37
CA GLU A 73 -5.95 1.06 0.81
C GLU A 73 -6.52 2.10 1.78
N TYR A 74 -6.13 2.06 3.06
CA TYR A 74 -6.63 3.02 4.03
C TYR A 74 -6.29 4.47 3.63
N GLY A 75 -7.34 5.28 3.51
CA GLY A 75 -7.25 6.67 3.09
C GLY A 75 -6.95 6.87 1.61
N LEU A 76 -6.97 5.82 0.77
CA LEU A 76 -6.71 5.93 -0.68
C LEU A 76 -7.57 7.04 -1.31
N CYS A 77 -8.86 7.11 -0.97
CA CYS A 77 -9.77 8.16 -1.46
C CYS A 77 -9.32 9.60 -1.15
N VAL A 78 -8.48 9.79 -0.13
CA VAL A 78 -8.02 11.11 0.34
C VAL A 78 -6.74 11.54 -0.36
N TRP A 79 -5.79 10.61 -0.57
CA TRP A 79 -4.47 10.94 -1.12
C TRP A 79 -4.25 10.48 -2.57
N TYR A 80 -5.08 9.57 -3.08
CA TYR A 80 -5.07 9.16 -4.47
C TYR A 80 -5.99 10.05 -5.30
N SER A 81 -5.39 10.88 -6.16
CA SER A 81 -6.13 11.62 -7.18
C SER A 81 -6.20 10.78 -8.45
N PRO A 82 -7.40 10.38 -8.91
CA PRO A 82 -7.57 9.53 -10.08
C PRO A 82 -7.11 10.25 -11.35
N VAL A 83 -6.50 9.47 -12.26
CA VAL A 83 -5.84 9.93 -13.49
C VAL A 83 -6.75 10.72 -14.44
N TYR A 84 -8.08 10.64 -14.25
CA TYR A 84 -9.09 11.33 -15.04
C TYR A 84 -9.33 12.80 -14.65
N SER A 85 -8.87 13.26 -13.48
CA SER A 85 -9.15 14.60 -12.99
C SER A 85 -7.91 15.52 -13.06
N THR A 86 -7.96 16.48 -13.98
CA THR A 86 -7.22 17.76 -14.01
C THR A 86 -5.72 17.76 -13.68
N GLY A 87 -4.88 17.83 -14.74
CA GLY A 87 -3.54 18.42 -14.69
C GLY A 87 -2.35 17.44 -14.80
N ARG A 88 -1.50 17.66 -15.81
CA ARG A 88 -0.31 16.82 -16.13
C ARG A 88 0.68 16.61 -14.96
N LYS A 89 0.71 17.50 -13.96
CA LYS A 89 1.60 17.41 -12.78
C LYS A 89 1.14 16.41 -11.72
N HIS A 90 -0.17 16.27 -11.48
CA HIS A 90 -0.71 15.32 -10.49
C HIS A 90 -0.66 13.88 -11.01
N ARG A 91 -0.85 13.69 -12.32
CA ARG A 91 -0.70 12.41 -13.03
C ARG A 91 0.63 11.70 -12.75
N LYS A 92 1.78 12.41 -12.84
CA LYS A 92 3.10 11.80 -12.60
C LYS A 92 3.27 11.32 -11.14
N ARG A 93 2.67 12.01 -10.16
CA ARG A 93 2.78 11.67 -8.74
C ARG A 93 1.89 10.46 -8.39
N SER A 94 0.63 10.46 -8.80
CA SER A 94 -0.28 9.33 -8.56
C SER A 94 0.26 8.02 -9.18
N VAL A 95 0.78 8.09 -10.41
CA VAL A 95 1.42 6.94 -11.08
C VAL A 95 2.68 6.47 -10.33
N GLY A 96 3.47 7.40 -9.79
CA GLY A 96 4.61 7.08 -8.93
C GLY A 96 4.23 6.37 -7.62
N PHE A 97 3.05 6.65 -7.08
CA PHE A 97 2.55 5.96 -5.88
C PHE A 97 2.02 4.57 -6.22
N VAL A 98 1.22 4.43 -7.28
CA VAL A 98 0.71 3.14 -7.76
C VAL A 98 1.86 2.19 -8.09
N THR A 99 2.88 2.65 -8.80
CA THR A 99 4.06 1.82 -9.13
C THR A 99 4.81 1.33 -7.89
N ARG A 100 4.88 2.14 -6.81
CA ARG A 100 5.51 1.72 -5.54
C ARG A 100 4.65 0.72 -4.78
N LEU A 101 3.34 0.90 -4.75
CA LEU A 101 2.40 -0.05 -4.13
C LEU A 101 2.39 -1.38 -4.90
N GLY A 102 2.44 -1.31 -6.24
CA GLY A 102 2.56 -2.47 -7.12
C GLY A 102 3.80 -3.32 -6.81
N LYS A 103 4.91 -2.73 -6.35
CA LYS A 103 6.07 -3.53 -5.89
C LYS A 103 5.76 -4.39 -4.67
N VAL A 104 4.98 -3.86 -3.72
CA VAL A 104 4.55 -4.61 -2.53
C VAL A 104 3.57 -5.72 -2.91
N GLN A 105 2.66 -5.43 -3.83
CA GLN A 105 1.75 -6.41 -4.41
C GLN A 105 2.52 -7.53 -5.12
N ASN A 106 3.49 -7.22 -5.97
CA ASN A 106 4.29 -8.23 -6.67
C ASN A 106 5.04 -9.14 -5.69
N LEU A 107 5.61 -8.57 -4.63
CA LEU A 107 6.23 -9.37 -3.56
C LEU A 107 5.22 -10.33 -2.90
N ALA A 108 3.99 -9.87 -2.68
CA ALA A 108 2.93 -10.72 -2.14
C ALA A 108 2.47 -11.79 -3.15
N CYS A 109 2.35 -11.46 -4.43
CA CYS A 109 1.95 -12.42 -5.46
C CYS A 109 3.01 -13.51 -5.65
N HIS A 110 4.30 -13.20 -5.58
CA HIS A 110 5.37 -14.21 -5.56
C HIS A 110 5.26 -15.13 -4.35
N LEU A 111 4.93 -14.57 -3.19
CA LEU A 111 4.74 -15.38 -1.98
C LEU A 111 3.51 -16.29 -2.07
N ILE A 112 2.41 -15.78 -2.63
CA ILE A 112 1.15 -16.52 -2.78
C ILE A 112 1.31 -17.63 -3.81
N THR A 113 2.01 -17.40 -4.92
CA THR A 113 2.13 -18.37 -6.02
C THR A 113 3.34 -19.29 -5.89
N GLY A 114 4.37 -18.88 -5.14
CA GLY A 114 5.66 -19.57 -5.12
C GLY A 114 6.44 -19.45 -6.45
N ALA A 115 6.00 -18.59 -7.37
CA ALA A 115 6.61 -18.45 -8.69
C ALA A 115 8.00 -17.81 -8.64
N PHE A 116 8.83 -18.09 -9.64
CA PHE A 116 10.17 -17.55 -9.75
C PHE A 116 10.18 -16.02 -9.77
N ARG A 117 11.25 -15.41 -9.26
CA ARG A 117 11.42 -13.95 -9.26
C ARG A 117 11.41 -13.32 -10.66
N THR A 118 11.67 -14.11 -11.70
CA THR A 118 11.70 -13.69 -13.11
C THR A 118 10.35 -13.82 -13.81
N THR A 119 9.31 -14.34 -13.15
CA THR A 119 7.98 -14.48 -13.74
C THR A 119 7.39 -13.09 -14.06
N PRO A 120 6.77 -12.90 -15.24
CA PRO A 120 6.16 -11.63 -15.60
C PRO A 120 5.00 -11.27 -14.65
N VAL A 121 4.90 -9.99 -14.31
CA VAL A 121 3.95 -9.47 -13.30
C VAL A 121 2.50 -9.76 -13.69
N ASP A 122 2.17 -9.65 -14.98
CA ASP A 122 0.79 -9.86 -15.46
C ASP A 122 0.36 -11.32 -15.28
N ALA A 123 1.25 -12.27 -15.60
CA ALA A 123 1.01 -13.68 -15.35
C ALA A 123 0.93 -13.98 -13.85
N LEU A 124 1.76 -13.33 -13.05
CA LEU A 124 1.79 -13.49 -11.59
C LEU A 124 0.48 -13.02 -10.95
N ASN A 125 -0.06 -11.86 -11.38
CA ASN A 125 -1.33 -11.34 -10.90
C ASN A 125 -2.50 -12.25 -11.30
N TYR A 126 -2.46 -12.77 -12.52
CA TYR A 126 -3.44 -13.76 -12.99
C TYR A 126 -3.42 -15.03 -12.12
N LEU A 127 -2.24 -15.60 -11.88
CA LEU A 127 -2.05 -16.78 -11.04
C LEU A 127 -2.43 -16.54 -9.56
N ALA A 128 -2.20 -15.33 -9.05
CA ALA A 128 -2.57 -14.95 -7.69
C ALA A 128 -4.07 -14.63 -7.54
N HIS A 129 -4.81 -14.50 -8.65
CA HIS A 129 -6.19 -13.99 -8.69
C HIS A 129 -6.35 -12.63 -7.98
N ILE A 130 -5.40 -11.72 -8.19
CA ILE A 130 -5.42 -10.36 -7.62
C ILE A 130 -5.52 -9.36 -8.77
N PRO A 131 -6.41 -8.35 -8.69
CA PRO A 131 -6.52 -7.34 -9.73
C PRO A 131 -5.24 -6.47 -9.83
N PRO A 132 -4.85 -6.05 -11.04
CA PRO A 132 -3.68 -5.18 -11.26
C PRO A 132 -3.88 -3.75 -10.74
#